data_AF-A0A101WDW4-F1
#
_entry.id   AF-A0A101WDW4-F1
#
_cell.length_a   1.000
_cell.length_b   1.000
_cell.length_c   1.000
_cell.angle_alpha   90.00
_cell.angle_beta   90.00
_cell.angle_gamma   90.00
#
_symmetry.space_group_name_H-M   'P 1'
#
loop_
_entity.id
_entity.type
_entity.pdbx_description
1 polymer ?
#
loop_
_entity_poly.entity_id
_entity_poly.type
_entity_poly.pdbx_seq_one_letter_code
_entity_poly.pdbx_strand_id
1 'polypeptide(L)'
;MCQTVSGYKWSSDIFYRKGIKGFVNVDIVLSMLDADRDEAVKKYTELMAEKEEKDYAEEKVIGDEAYQLMCLSRRKTEERKRLDEILIETGINDEDYELVKSGSRKSRLTQYKLEYTRAALALKYTYKEIAHNINITESSVKDMIYKNEGANK
;
A
#
# COMPACT_ATOMS: atom_id res chain seq x y z
N MET A 1 0.94 28.53 2.39
CA MET A 1 1.98 28.13 1.41
C MET A 1 2.92 29.33 1.21
N CYS A 2 4.21 29.12 0.91
CA CYS A 2 5.14 30.24 0.71
C CYS A 2 4.86 30.92 -0.64
N GLN A 3 5.06 32.23 -0.72
CA GLN A 3 4.77 33.02 -1.93
C GLN A 3 5.82 32.87 -3.03
N THR A 4 7.03 32.43 -2.67
CA THR A 4 8.15 32.20 -3.59
C THR A 4 8.84 30.89 -3.27
N VAL A 5 9.47 30.28 -4.26
CA VAL A 5 10.19 29.00 -4.13
C VAL A 5 11.33 29.10 -3.11
N SER A 6 11.95 30.28 -2.98
CA SER A 6 13.02 30.57 -2.02
C SER A 6 12.54 30.53 -0.55
N GLY A 7 11.23 30.69 -0.31
CA GLY A 7 10.65 30.62 1.04
C GLY A 7 10.57 29.19 1.59
N TYR A 8 10.64 28.19 0.71
CA TYR A 8 10.61 26.79 1.09
C TYR A 8 12.01 26.32 1.49
N LYS A 9 12.22 26.06 2.79
CA LYS A 9 13.52 25.59 3.32
C LYS A 9 13.98 24.24 2.75
N TRP A 10 13.05 23.43 2.26
CA TRP A 10 13.32 22.13 1.68
C TRP A 10 13.35 22.14 0.14
N SER A 11 13.27 23.32 -0.49
CA SER A 11 13.42 23.40 -1.94
C SER A 11 14.89 23.32 -2.35
N SER A 12 15.12 22.83 -3.55
CA SER A 12 16.45 22.80 -4.17
C SER A 12 16.89 24.18 -4.70
N ASP A 13 16.06 25.22 -4.58
CA ASP A 13 16.27 26.55 -5.16
C ASP A 13 17.59 27.20 -4.71
N ILE A 14 17.95 27.01 -3.43
CA ILE A 14 19.19 27.56 -2.87
C ILE A 14 20.45 27.03 -3.57
N PHE A 15 20.42 25.79 -4.06
CA PHE A 15 21.57 25.18 -4.74
C PHE A 15 21.82 25.85 -6.10
N TYR A 16 20.75 26.19 -6.82
CA TYR A 16 20.83 26.89 -8.10
C TYR A 16 21.29 28.34 -7.94
N ARG A 17 20.72 29.08 -6.98
CA ARG A 17 21.06 30.50 -6.74
C ARG A 17 22.48 30.71 -6.21
N LYS A 18 22.96 29.81 -5.35
CA LYS A 18 24.28 29.94 -4.71
C LYS A 18 25.37 29.09 -5.36
N GLY A 19 25.05 28.31 -6.40
CA GLY A 19 25.99 27.41 -7.05
C GLY A 19 26.55 26.32 -6.13
N ILE A 20 25.79 25.91 -5.11
CA ILE A 20 26.25 24.92 -4.14
C ILE A 20 26.14 23.53 -4.78
N LYS A 21 27.27 22.83 -4.87
CA LYS A 21 27.28 21.41 -5.25
C LYS A 21 26.77 20.56 -4.09
N GLY A 22 25.84 19.65 -4.35
CA GLY A 22 25.24 18.85 -3.29
C GLY A 22 24.23 17.84 -3.80
N PHE A 23 23.04 17.84 -3.21
CA PHE A 23 21.98 16.86 -3.49
C PHE A 23 21.48 16.90 -4.94
N VAL A 24 21.57 18.05 -5.61
CA VAL A 24 21.17 18.24 -7.01
C VAL A 24 22.36 18.59 -7.88
N ASN A 25 22.37 18.06 -9.11
CA ASN A 25 23.34 18.44 -10.13
C ASN A 25 22.89 19.75 -10.80
N VAL A 26 23.38 20.85 -10.23
CA VAL A 26 23.07 22.21 -10.67
C VAL A 26 23.62 22.51 -12.07
N ASP A 27 24.73 21.87 -12.45
CA ASP A 27 25.44 22.17 -13.69
C ASP A 27 24.64 21.75 -14.92
N ILE A 28 23.91 20.62 -14.85
CA ILE A 28 23.06 20.15 -15.96
C ILE A 28 22.02 21.22 -16.32
N VAL A 29 21.21 21.64 -15.35
CA VAL A 29 20.10 22.56 -15.60
C VAL A 29 20.61 23.95 -16.00
N LEU A 30 21.63 24.46 -15.32
CA LEU A 30 22.14 25.79 -15.64
C LEU A 30 22.86 25.83 -16.99
N SER A 31 23.55 24.75 -17.39
CA SER A 31 24.14 24.64 -18.72
C SER A 31 23.10 24.61 -19.86
N MET A 32 21.85 24.25 -19.56
CA MET A 32 20.75 24.33 -20.54
C MET A 32 20.23 25.77 -20.71
N LEU A 33 20.40 26.64 -19.70
CA LEU A 33 19.91 28.03 -19.73
C LEU A 33 20.92 28.97 -20.40
N ASP A 34 22.20 28.79 -20.10
CA ASP A 34 23.30 29.50 -20.74
C ASP A 34 24.62 28.74 -20.58
N ALA A 35 25.57 28.98 -21.49
CA ALA A 35 26.93 28.49 -21.38
C ALA A 35 27.72 29.27 -20.30
N ASP A 36 27.41 30.55 -20.13
CA ASP A 36 27.99 31.35 -19.05
C ASP A 36 27.24 31.13 -17.72
N ARG A 37 28.00 30.85 -16.67
CA ARG A 37 27.48 30.39 -15.39
C ARG A 37 26.74 31.48 -14.63
N ASP A 38 27.22 32.72 -14.73
CA ASP A 38 26.62 33.86 -14.05
C ASP A 38 25.31 34.28 -14.73
N GLU A 39 25.30 34.31 -16.06
CA GLU A 39 24.08 34.56 -16.85
C GLU A 39 23.04 33.44 -16.68
N ALA A 40 23.45 32.17 -16.59
CA ALA A 40 22.52 31.06 -16.32
C ALA A 40 21.83 31.19 -14.95
N VAL A 41 22.54 31.61 -13.91
CA VAL A 41 21.95 31.84 -12.57
C VAL A 41 20.98 33.02 -12.58
N LYS A 42 21.32 34.07 -13.31
CA LYS A 42 20.46 35.24 -13.47
C LYS A 42 19.15 34.86 -14.16
N LYS A 43 19.22 34.18 -15.31
CA LYS A 43 18.04 33.67 -16.02
C LYS A 43 17.20 32.73 -15.14
N TYR A 44 17.84 31.80 -14.43
CA TYR A 44 17.13 30.93 -13.48
C TYR A 44 16.38 31.74 -12.41
N THR A 45 17.02 32.78 -11.87
CA THR A 45 16.43 33.62 -10.83
C THR A 45 15.24 34.42 -11.35
N GLU A 46 15.34 34.92 -12.58
CA GLU A 46 14.26 35.62 -13.29
C GLU A 46 13.06 34.68 -13.52
N LEU A 47 13.30 33.48 -14.04
CA LEU A 47 12.26 32.46 -14.27
C LEU A 47 11.57 32.05 -12.95
N MET A 48 12.32 31.90 -11.86
CA MET A 48 11.76 31.56 -10.55
C MET A 48 11.04 32.72 -9.85
N ALA A 49 11.19 33.95 -10.35
CA ALA A 49 10.49 35.13 -9.86
C ALA A 49 9.26 35.49 -10.71
N GLU A 50 9.18 34.95 -11.92
CA GLU A 50 8.02 35.09 -12.80
C GLU A 50 6.79 34.49 -12.12
N LYS A 51 5.70 35.27 -12.11
CA LYS A 51 4.42 34.80 -11.58
C LYS A 51 3.74 33.99 -12.67
N GLU A 52 3.38 32.75 -12.35
CA GLU A 52 2.55 31.95 -13.25
C GLU A 52 1.18 32.63 -13.38
N GLU A 53 0.84 33.06 -14.60
CA GLU A 53 -0.48 33.62 -14.92
C GLU A 53 -1.54 32.53 -15.14
N LYS A 54 -1.10 31.28 -15.33
CA LYS A 54 -1.97 30.14 -15.64
C LYS A 54 -2.17 29.24 -14.42
N ASP A 55 -3.41 28.83 -14.21
CA ASP A 55 -3.76 27.80 -13.25
C ASP A 55 -3.61 26.42 -13.89
N TYR A 56 -2.51 25.74 -13.58
CA TYR A 56 -2.23 24.38 -14.08
C TYR A 56 -3.05 23.29 -13.38
N ALA A 57 -3.87 23.62 -12.37
CA ALA A 57 -4.73 22.64 -11.71
C ALA A 57 -5.90 22.17 -12.58
N GLU A 58 -6.32 22.98 -13.56
CA GLU A 58 -7.44 22.67 -14.45
C GLU A 58 -7.00 22.07 -15.80
N GLU A 59 -5.71 22.11 -16.14
CA GLU A 59 -5.21 21.52 -17.38
C GLU A 59 -5.11 19.99 -17.25
N LYS A 60 -5.71 19.26 -18.20
CA LYS A 60 -5.55 17.80 -18.33
C LYS A 60 -4.06 17.50 -18.55
N VAL A 61 -3.38 17.03 -17.51
CA VAL A 61 -1.96 16.65 -17.58
C VAL A 61 -1.81 15.43 -18.48
N ILE A 62 -0.88 15.50 -19.43
CA ILE A 62 -0.51 14.38 -20.30
C ILE A 62 -0.08 13.20 -19.41
N GLY A 63 -0.83 12.10 -19.46
CA GLY A 63 -0.53 10.88 -18.70
C GLY A 63 -1.56 10.51 -17.62
N ASP A 64 -2.49 11.41 -17.27
CA ASP A 64 -3.53 11.10 -16.27
C ASP A 64 -4.43 9.94 -16.71
N GLU A 65 -4.84 9.90 -17.98
CA GLU A 65 -5.67 8.81 -18.50
C GLU A 65 -4.92 7.47 -18.49
N ALA A 66 -3.62 7.48 -18.82
CA ALA A 66 -2.78 6.28 -18.76
C ALA A 66 -2.51 5.84 -17.32
N TYR A 67 -2.31 6.78 -16.39
CA TYR A 67 -2.14 6.52 -14.96
C TYR A 67 -3.43 5.97 -14.35
N GLN A 68 -4.58 6.55 -14.66
CA GLN A 68 -5.89 6.04 -14.25
C GLN A 68 -6.12 4.62 -14.79
N LEU A 69 -5.82 4.35 -16.05
CA LEU A 69 -5.94 3.02 -16.65
C LEU A 69 -4.98 2.00 -15.99
N MET A 70 -3.76 2.42 -15.62
CA MET A 70 -2.83 1.60 -14.86
C MET A 70 -3.36 1.29 -13.44
N CYS A 71 -3.92 2.28 -12.75
CA CYS A 71 -4.51 2.11 -11.43
C CYS A 71 -5.75 1.18 -11.46
N LEU A 72 -6.56 1.26 -12.51
CA LEU A 72 -7.75 0.43 -12.68
C LEU A 72 -7.39 -1.02 -13.04
N SER A 73 -6.42 -1.23 -13.93
CA SER A 73 -6.01 -2.58 -14.37
C SER A 73 -5.33 -3.41 -13.27
N ARG A 74 -4.66 -2.77 -12.31
CA ARG A 74 -4.10 -3.44 -11.12
C ARG A 74 -5.15 -3.91 -10.11
N ARG A 75 -6.40 -3.44 -10.22
CA ARG A 75 -7.52 -3.89 -9.38
C ARG A 75 -8.27 -5.07 -9.99
N LYS A 76 -7.56 -6.04 -10.58
CA LYS A 76 -8.12 -7.39 -10.63
C LYS A 76 -8.10 -7.93 -9.20
N THR A 77 -9.10 -7.54 -8.41
CA THR A 77 -9.42 -8.24 -7.17
C THR A 77 -9.85 -9.63 -7.59
N GLU A 78 -8.92 -10.59 -7.53
CA GLU A 78 -9.33 -11.99 -7.45
C GLU A 78 -10.35 -12.07 -6.31
N GLU A 79 -11.58 -12.45 -6.63
CA GLU A 79 -12.66 -12.52 -5.65
C GLU A 79 -12.25 -13.51 -4.58
N ARG A 80 -11.84 -12.96 -3.44
CA ARG A 80 -11.43 -13.72 -2.29
C ARG A 80 -12.64 -14.52 -1.80
N LYS A 81 -12.54 -15.85 -1.86
CA LYS A 81 -13.57 -16.76 -1.30
C LYS A 81 -13.91 -16.35 0.12
N ARG A 82 -15.19 -16.35 0.46
CA ARG A 82 -15.66 -15.96 1.80
C ARG A 82 -15.24 -16.99 2.83
N LEU A 83 -15.07 -16.57 4.08
CA LEU A 83 -14.68 -17.48 5.17
C LEU A 83 -15.66 -18.65 5.35
N ASP A 84 -16.96 -18.42 5.15
CA ASP A 84 -17.96 -19.49 5.25
C ASP A 84 -17.84 -20.50 4.10
N GLU A 85 -17.50 -20.04 2.88
CA GLU A 85 -17.25 -20.92 1.74
C GLU A 85 -16.01 -21.80 2.00
N ILE A 86 -14.95 -21.21 2.56
CA ILE A 86 -13.74 -21.95 2.94
C ILE A 86 -14.07 -23.02 3.99
N LEU A 87 -14.98 -22.73 4.93
CA LEU A 87 -15.39 -23.70 5.95
C LEU A 87 -16.21 -24.84 5.34
N ILE A 88 -17.13 -24.54 4.41
CA ILE A 88 -17.92 -25.56 3.70
C ILE A 88 -17.02 -26.44 2.83
N GLU A 89 -15.99 -25.88 2.20
CA GLU A 89 -15.01 -26.62 1.39
C GLU A 89 -14.23 -27.69 2.19
N THR A 90 -14.20 -27.62 3.52
CA THR A 90 -13.61 -28.67 4.38
C THR A 90 -14.43 -29.96 4.44
N GLY A 91 -15.64 -29.98 3.85
CA GLY A 91 -16.52 -31.16 3.85
C GLY A 91 -17.24 -31.41 5.19
N ILE A 92 -17.38 -30.35 6.00
CA ILE A 92 -18.10 -30.40 7.27
C ILE A 92 -19.61 -30.61 7.04
N ASN A 93 -20.26 -31.43 7.86
CA ASN A 93 -21.71 -31.61 7.83
C ASN A 93 -22.43 -30.41 8.50
N ASP A 94 -23.68 -30.14 8.13
CA ASP A 94 -24.45 -28.97 8.59
C ASP A 94 -24.54 -28.86 10.12
N GLU A 95 -24.73 -29.99 10.82
CA GLU A 95 -24.78 -30.00 12.29
C GLU A 95 -23.44 -29.58 12.92
N ASP A 96 -22.33 -30.06 12.35
CA ASP A 96 -20.99 -29.76 12.83
C ASP A 96 -20.56 -28.34 12.41
N TYR A 97 -21.06 -27.83 11.28
CA TYR A 97 -20.88 -26.45 10.84
C TYR A 97 -21.43 -25.46 11.88
N GLU A 98 -22.66 -25.66 12.33
CA GLU A 98 -23.27 -24.82 13.38
C GLU A 98 -22.52 -24.94 14.72
N LEU A 99 -22.02 -26.13 15.06
CA LEU A 99 -21.18 -26.32 16.25
C LEU A 99 -19.83 -25.60 16.12
N VAL A 100 -19.25 -25.53 14.93
CA VAL A 100 -18.02 -24.76 14.67
C VAL A 100 -18.30 -23.27 14.78
N LYS A 101 -19.37 -22.78 14.15
CA LYS A 101 -19.82 -21.38 14.19
C LYS A 101 -20.14 -20.88 15.59
N SER A 102 -20.76 -21.73 16.41
CA SER A 102 -21.06 -21.41 17.81
C SER A 102 -19.85 -21.44 18.74
N GLY A 103 -18.66 -21.83 18.25
CA GLY A 103 -17.43 -21.84 19.05
C GLY A 103 -17.23 -23.12 19.87
N SER A 104 -17.88 -24.23 19.52
CA SER A 104 -17.81 -25.49 20.27
C SER A 104 -16.38 -26.04 20.39
N ARG A 105 -16.02 -26.59 21.56
CA ARG A 105 -14.70 -27.17 21.85
C ARG A 105 -14.61 -28.69 21.68
N LYS A 106 -15.57 -29.31 20.97
CA LYS A 106 -15.56 -30.76 20.74
C LYS A 106 -14.32 -31.18 19.97
N SER A 107 -13.61 -32.20 20.48
CA SER A 107 -12.35 -32.69 19.88
C SER A 107 -12.50 -33.05 18.40
N ARG A 108 -13.62 -33.68 18.02
CA ARG A 108 -13.93 -34.07 16.63
C ARG A 108 -13.93 -32.91 15.62
N LEU A 109 -14.21 -31.69 16.09
CA LEU A 109 -14.29 -30.49 15.23
C LEU A 109 -12.92 -29.84 15.01
N THR A 110 -11.90 -30.24 15.78
CA THR A 110 -10.57 -29.62 15.76
C THR A 110 -9.91 -29.78 14.40
N GLN A 111 -10.10 -30.92 13.73
CA GLN A 111 -9.53 -31.14 12.40
C GLN A 111 -10.12 -30.18 11.36
N TYR A 112 -11.45 -30.05 11.29
CA TYR A 112 -12.09 -29.10 10.37
C TYR A 112 -11.68 -27.65 10.64
N LYS A 113 -11.58 -27.26 11.92
CA LYS A 113 -11.11 -25.92 12.31
C LYS A 113 -9.66 -25.66 11.87
N LEU A 114 -8.78 -26.67 11.95
CA LEU A 114 -7.40 -26.56 11.50
C LEU A 114 -7.30 -26.39 9.98
N GLU A 115 -8.01 -27.22 9.22
CA GLU A 115 -8.03 -27.16 7.76
C GLU A 115 -8.60 -25.81 7.27
N TYR A 116 -9.72 -25.39 7.83
CA TYR A 116 -10.32 -24.07 7.60
C TYR A 116 -9.33 -22.93 7.90
N THR A 117 -8.65 -22.97 9.06
CA THR A 117 -7.70 -21.92 9.45
C THR A 117 -6.52 -21.86 8.48
N ARG A 118 -5.98 -23.01 8.06
CA ARG A 118 -4.88 -23.08 7.08
C ARG A 118 -5.30 -22.50 5.72
N ALA A 119 -6.47 -22.87 5.22
CA ALA A 119 -7.00 -22.37 3.96
C ALA A 119 -7.28 -20.85 4.03
N ALA A 120 -7.84 -20.37 5.15
CA ALA A 120 -8.07 -18.95 5.37
C ALA A 120 -6.76 -18.15 5.42
N LEU A 121 -5.71 -18.67 6.08
CA LEU A 121 -4.39 -18.03 6.11
C LEU A 121 -3.72 -18.00 4.73
N ALA A 122 -3.87 -19.05 3.92
CA ALA A 122 -3.40 -19.05 2.53
C ALA A 122 -4.05 -17.92 1.71
N LEU A 123 -5.34 -17.68 1.95
CA LEU A 123 -6.11 -16.55 1.41
C LEU A 123 -5.91 -15.24 2.20
N LYS A 124 -4.84 -15.13 2.99
CA LYS A 124 -4.40 -13.92 3.72
C LYS A 124 -5.37 -13.40 4.77
N TYR A 125 -6.25 -14.24 5.32
CA TYR A 125 -7.16 -13.81 6.39
C TYR A 125 -6.39 -13.59 7.68
N THR A 126 -6.80 -12.58 8.44
CA THR A 126 -6.20 -12.31 9.73
C THR A 126 -6.75 -13.28 10.77
N TYR A 127 -5.94 -13.58 11.79
CA TYR A 127 -6.40 -14.39 12.93
C TYR A 127 -7.66 -13.83 13.59
N LYS A 128 -7.82 -12.50 13.59
CA LYS A 128 -9.00 -11.81 14.13
C LYS A 128 -10.26 -12.12 13.33
N GLU A 129 -10.18 -12.04 11.99
CA GLU A 129 -11.31 -12.36 11.11
C GLU A 129 -11.72 -13.83 11.23
N ILE A 130 -10.74 -14.74 11.25
CA ILE A 130 -10.98 -16.17 11.38
C ILE A 130 -11.64 -16.47 12.73
N ALA A 131 -11.11 -15.92 13.83
CA ALA A 131 -11.61 -16.11 15.17
C ALA A 131 -13.04 -15.58 15.34
N HIS A 132 -13.31 -14.39 14.77
CA HIS A 132 -14.65 -13.81 14.75
C HIS A 132 -15.63 -14.71 13.98
N ASN A 133 -15.21 -15.27 12.85
CA ASN A 133 -16.08 -16.10 12.02
C ASN A 133 -16.59 -17.35 12.74
N ILE A 134 -15.76 -17.98 13.57
CA ILE A 134 -16.08 -19.22 14.31
C ILE A 134 -16.32 -18.98 15.82
N ASN A 135 -16.53 -17.73 16.21
CA ASN A 135 -16.83 -17.29 17.58
C ASN A 135 -15.82 -17.81 18.66
N ILE A 136 -14.53 -17.69 18.38
CA ILE A 136 -13.46 -18.00 19.35
C ILE A 136 -12.49 -16.83 19.51
N THR A 137 -11.53 -16.95 20.43
CA THR A 137 -10.50 -15.92 20.63
C THR A 137 -9.36 -16.07 19.63
N GLU A 138 -8.73 -14.95 19.25
CA GLU A 138 -7.55 -14.93 18.37
C GLU A 138 -6.42 -15.82 18.91
N SER A 139 -6.21 -15.78 20.24
CA SER A 139 -5.25 -16.64 20.94
C SER A 139 -5.54 -18.13 20.74
N SER A 140 -6.80 -18.53 20.78
CA SER A 140 -7.19 -19.93 20.57
C SER A 140 -6.88 -20.41 19.15
N VAL A 141 -7.02 -19.54 18.14
CA VAL A 141 -6.63 -19.85 16.75
C VAL A 141 -5.12 -20.04 16.64
N LYS A 142 -4.34 -19.12 17.23
CA LYS A 142 -2.86 -19.20 17.23
C LYS A 142 -2.35 -20.45 17.92
N ASP A 143 -2.87 -20.76 19.11
CA ASP A 143 -2.50 -21.95 19.88
C ASP A 143 -2.80 -23.24 19.12
N MET A 144 -3.92 -23.28 18.40
CA MET A 144 -4.33 -24.43 17.60
C MET A 144 -3.34 -24.73 16.48
N ILE A 145 -2.88 -23.68 15.78
CA ILE A 145 -1.85 -23.81 14.74
C ILE A 145 -0.51 -24.21 15.34
N TYR A 146 -0.06 -23.49 16.36
CA TYR A 146 1.26 -23.71 16.95
C TYR A 146 1.44 -25.14 17.47
N LYS A 147 0.42 -25.69 18.13
CA LYS A 147 0.43 -27.07 18.63
C LYS A 147 0.52 -28.12 17.51
N ASN A 148 -0.07 -27.86 16.36
CA ASN A 148 -0.11 -28.81 15.24
C ASN A 148 1.08 -28.67 14.29
N GLU A 149 1.66 -27.47 14.16
CA GLU A 149 2.90 -27.25 13.39
C GLU A 149 4.14 -27.71 14.18
N GLY A 150 4.13 -27.57 15.51
CA GLY A 150 5.19 -28.08 16.38
C GLY A 150 5.24 -29.60 16.51
N ALA A 151 4.15 -30.30 16.20
CA ALA A 151 4.07 -31.77 16.26
C ALA A 151 4.57 -32.47 14.99
N ASN A 152 4.88 -31.72 13.92
CA ASN A 152 5.30 -32.25 12.62
C ASN A 152 6.81 -32.03 12.36
N LYS A 153 7.59 -31.85 13.44
CA LYS A 153 9.05 -31.76 13.46
C LYS A 153 9.66 -32.89 14.27
#